data_AF-A0A7V3YKM2-F1
#
_entry.id   AF-A0A7V3YKM2-F1
#
_cell.length_a   1.000
_cell.length_b   1.000
_cell.length_c   1.000
_cell.angle_alpha   90.00
_cell.angle_beta   90.00
_cell.angle_gamma   90.00
#
_symmetry.space_group_name_H-M   'P 1'
#
loop_
_entity.id
_entity.type
_entity.pdbx_description
1 polymer ?
#
loop_
_entity_poly.entity_id
_entity_poly.type
_entity_poly.pdbx_seq_one_letter_code
_entity_poly.pdbx_strand_id
1 'polypeptide(L)'
;MSFSRPNFSEATNTRLRLKDYSPFSGMCVTCLDGCPGYCEIGRSAIRGREYIYPKPYGKVTSGSQKDYPVDFSHFNINGTCVGAQGVAADPDVATFPNVDIELRLGDIKLRAPWFTTGLGSTFIARDNWEGVAIGSALFGTMVGVGENVCGVDPEAEFRNGKVIRSPEMERRIRLFQEWQRDGYGGVIVQENVEDSRFGTLEYVIEQLGIEFVEIKWGQGAKDIGGEIKLPDIKRAKQLKDRGYIVFPDP
;
A
#
# COMPACT_ATOMS: atom_id res chain seq x y z
N MET A 1 -13.78 17.28 19.59
CA MET A 1 -12.99 16.04 19.84
C MET A 1 -12.26 15.71 18.55
N SER A 2 -10.93 15.61 18.58
CA SER A 2 -10.15 15.16 17.43
C SER A 2 -9.98 13.65 17.52
N PHE A 3 -10.33 12.93 16.46
CA PHE A 3 -10.05 11.50 16.36
C PHE A 3 -8.56 11.23 16.15
N SER A 4 -7.76 12.19 15.69
CA SER A 4 -6.31 12.02 15.60
C SER A 4 -5.63 12.45 16.89
N ARG A 5 -4.48 11.83 17.20
CA ARG A 5 -3.53 12.25 18.24
C ARG A 5 -2.40 13.05 17.58
N PRO A 6 -2.56 14.37 17.39
CA PRO A 6 -1.56 15.18 16.69
C PRO A 6 -0.26 15.32 17.50
N ASN A 7 0.83 15.62 16.80
CA ASN A 7 2.13 16.03 17.34
C ASN A 7 2.97 14.99 18.09
N PHE A 8 2.54 13.72 18.12
CA PHE A 8 3.38 12.60 18.52
C PHE A 8 2.90 11.29 17.92
N SER A 9 3.85 10.49 17.40
CA SER A 9 3.55 9.19 16.82
C SER A 9 4.77 8.27 16.86
N GLU A 10 4.53 6.98 17.09
CA GLU A 10 5.53 5.94 16.86
C GLU A 10 5.96 5.90 15.39
N ALA A 11 5.06 6.21 14.45
CA ALA A 11 5.40 6.26 13.04
C ALA A 11 6.52 7.27 12.75
N THR A 12 6.60 8.38 13.50
CA THR A 12 7.64 9.40 13.35
C THR A 12 8.72 9.33 14.44
N ASN A 13 8.68 8.32 15.33
CA ASN A 13 9.52 8.21 16.53
C ASN A 13 9.50 9.48 17.39
N THR A 14 8.31 10.06 17.60
CA THR A 14 8.10 11.29 18.35
C THR A 14 7.23 11.04 19.58
N ARG A 15 7.47 11.80 20.64
CA ARG A 15 6.75 11.70 21.91
C ARG A 15 6.61 13.06 22.59
N LEU A 16 5.57 13.21 23.40
CA LEU A 16 5.42 14.39 24.25
C LEU A 16 6.36 14.32 25.46
N ARG A 17 6.78 15.49 25.94
CA ARG A 17 7.56 15.61 27.19
C ARG A 17 6.68 15.40 28.42
N LEU A 18 5.46 15.93 28.37
CA LEU A 18 4.48 15.88 29.46
C LEU A 18 3.27 15.04 29.06
N LYS A 19 2.54 14.58 30.08
CA LYS A 19 1.28 13.85 29.92
C LYS A 19 0.08 14.78 29.64
N ASP A 20 0.17 16.04 30.07
CA ASP A 20 -0.86 17.05 29.83
C ASP A 20 -0.61 17.79 28.52
N TYR A 21 -1.56 17.70 27.59
CA TYR A 21 -1.48 18.31 26.27
C TYR A 21 -2.86 18.75 25.76
N SER A 22 -2.86 19.70 24.83
CA SER A 22 -4.07 20.10 24.10
C SER A 22 -4.50 18.97 23.18
N PRO A 23 -5.72 18.42 23.27
CA PRO A 23 -6.16 17.32 22.40
C PRO A 23 -6.35 17.75 20.94
N PHE A 24 -6.39 19.05 20.66
CA PHE A 24 -6.58 19.60 19.31
C PHE A 24 -5.28 19.77 18.55
N SER A 25 -4.22 20.16 19.26
CA SER A 25 -2.90 20.37 18.64
C SER A 25 -1.91 19.30 19.05
N GLY A 26 -2.04 18.65 20.20
CA GLY A 26 -1.01 17.76 20.76
C GLY A 26 0.14 18.50 21.42
N MET A 27 0.08 19.83 21.47
CA MET A 27 1.07 20.64 22.17
C MET A 27 0.91 20.48 23.68
N CYS A 28 2.03 20.33 24.41
CA CYS A 28 2.03 20.31 25.87
C CYS A 28 1.43 21.61 26.43
N VAL A 29 0.65 21.52 27.51
CA VAL A 29 0.03 22.71 28.15
C VAL A 29 1.08 23.75 28.55
N THR A 30 2.26 23.29 28.98
CA THR A 30 3.44 24.13 29.24
C THR A 30 4.57 23.80 28.27
N CYS A 31 4.68 24.59 27.19
CA CYS A 31 5.84 24.55 26.31
C CYS A 31 6.96 25.39 26.93
N LEU A 32 8.09 24.74 27.24
CA LEU A 32 9.22 25.39 27.89
C LEU A 32 10.21 25.92 26.85
N ASP A 33 10.70 27.13 27.07
CA ASP A 33 11.94 27.59 26.46
C ASP A 33 13.08 26.64 26.88
N GLY A 34 13.83 26.12 25.93
CA GLY A 34 14.82 25.05 26.16
C GLY A 34 14.27 23.61 26.18
N CYS A 35 13.01 23.37 25.80
CA CYS A 35 12.49 22.01 25.62
C CYS A 35 13.29 21.24 24.55
N PRO A 36 13.78 20.01 24.81
CA PRO A 36 14.51 19.21 23.81
C PRO A 36 13.70 18.84 22.56
N GLY A 37 12.37 19.06 22.57
CA GLY A 37 11.55 18.97 21.38
C GLY A 37 11.37 17.54 20.84
N TYR A 38 11.02 16.58 21.69
CA TYR A 38 10.77 15.19 21.27
C TYR A 38 9.47 15.01 20.45
N CYS A 39 8.56 15.99 20.50
CA CYS A 39 7.31 16.01 19.75
C CYS A 39 7.54 16.41 18.29
N GLU A 40 6.54 16.24 17.43
CA GLU A 40 6.64 16.59 16.01
C GLU A 40 6.92 18.09 15.81
N ILE A 41 6.36 18.98 16.64
CA ILE A 41 6.68 20.43 16.60
C ILE A 41 8.18 20.66 16.78
N GLY A 42 8.75 20.14 17.87
CA GLY A 42 10.16 20.38 18.22
C GLY A 42 11.12 19.72 17.24
N ARG A 43 10.85 18.47 16.84
CA ARG A 43 11.65 17.78 15.83
C ARG A 43 11.57 18.47 14.47
N SER A 44 10.39 18.91 14.04
CA SER A 44 10.21 19.60 12.77
C SER A 44 10.84 21.00 12.76
N ALA A 45 10.87 21.71 13.89
CA ALA A 45 11.58 22.99 13.98
C ALA A 45 13.09 22.86 13.72
N ILE A 46 13.69 21.73 14.09
CA ILE A 46 15.13 21.49 13.93
C ILE A 46 15.45 20.77 12.61
N ARG A 47 14.65 19.75 12.25
CA ARG A 47 14.93 18.82 11.13
C ARG A 47 14.06 19.08 9.90
N GLY A 48 13.04 19.93 10.02
CA GLY A 48 12.13 20.31 8.95
C GLY A 48 11.58 19.12 8.18
N ARG A 49 11.79 19.16 6.86
CA ARG A 49 11.31 18.17 5.89
C ARG A 49 11.71 16.72 6.16
N GLU A 50 12.73 16.49 6.98
CA GLU A 50 13.12 15.13 7.29
C GLU A 50 12.08 14.35 8.08
N TYR A 51 11.20 15.03 8.82
CA TYR A 51 10.15 14.41 9.64
C TYR A 51 8.82 14.21 8.91
N ILE A 52 8.78 14.46 7.59
CA ILE A 52 7.57 14.25 6.77
C ILE A 52 7.23 12.76 6.63
N TYR A 53 8.23 11.87 6.68
CA TYR A 53 8.04 10.43 6.45
C TYR A 53 8.16 9.60 7.73
N PRO A 54 7.43 8.46 7.81
CA PRO A 54 7.62 7.48 8.86
C PRO A 54 9.07 6.97 8.97
N LYS A 55 9.45 6.53 10.17
CA LYS A 55 10.81 6.14 10.54
C LYS A 55 10.87 4.69 11.05
N PRO A 56 11.90 3.91 10.66
CA PRO A 56 12.86 4.19 9.58
C PRO A 56 12.23 4.14 8.18
N TYR A 57 12.50 5.18 7.37
CA TYR A 57 11.94 5.28 6.01
C TYR A 57 12.32 4.08 5.14
N GLY A 58 11.36 3.56 4.37
CA GLY A 58 11.56 2.45 3.44
C GLY A 58 11.74 1.08 4.09
N LYS A 59 11.72 1.00 5.44
CA LYS A 59 11.88 -0.24 6.21
C LYS A 59 10.67 -0.58 7.09
N VAL A 60 9.62 0.23 7.03
CA VAL A 60 8.41 0.07 7.84
C VAL A 60 7.15 0.26 7.00
N THR A 61 6.09 -0.39 7.43
CA THR A 61 4.71 -0.04 7.11
C THR A 61 4.08 0.62 8.33
N SER A 62 3.30 1.67 8.15
CA SER A 62 2.66 2.39 9.26
C SER A 62 1.15 2.25 9.19
N GLY A 63 0.53 1.88 10.32
CA GLY A 63 -0.91 1.86 10.48
C GLY A 63 -1.46 3.23 10.89
N SER A 64 -2.78 3.35 10.93
CA SER A 64 -3.44 4.54 11.47
C SER A 64 -3.36 4.60 12.99
N GLN A 65 -3.18 5.80 13.55
CA GLN A 65 -3.21 6.06 15.00
C GLN A 65 -4.45 6.90 15.41
N LYS A 66 -5.50 6.89 14.58
CA LYS A 66 -6.75 7.58 14.90
C LYS A 66 -7.54 6.76 15.94
N ASP A 67 -8.17 7.48 16.86
CA ASP A 67 -9.21 7.00 17.76
C ASP A 67 -10.53 6.99 16.99
N TYR A 68 -10.91 5.82 16.46
CA TYR A 68 -12.12 5.70 15.67
C TYR A 68 -13.33 5.55 16.58
N PRO A 69 -14.40 6.35 16.40
CA PRO A 69 -15.59 6.29 17.25
C PRO A 69 -16.39 4.99 17.06
N VAL A 70 -16.11 4.25 15.98
CA VAL A 70 -16.71 2.96 15.65
C VAL A 70 -15.58 2.06 15.16
N ASP A 71 -15.53 0.85 15.66
CA ASP A 71 -14.61 -0.21 15.25
C ASP A 71 -15.36 -1.55 15.13
N PHE A 72 -14.64 -2.63 14.82
CA PHE A 72 -15.27 -3.95 14.67
C PHE A 72 -15.91 -4.50 15.95
N SER A 73 -15.57 -3.99 17.14
CA SER A 73 -16.23 -4.40 18.39
C SER A 73 -17.67 -3.90 18.51
N HIS A 74 -18.04 -2.89 17.71
CA HIS A 74 -19.41 -2.37 17.64
C HIS A 74 -20.31 -3.20 16.71
N PHE A 75 -19.72 -4.11 15.92
CA PHE A 75 -20.45 -5.00 15.03
C PHE A 75 -20.62 -6.37 15.68
N ASN A 76 -21.84 -6.88 15.67
CA ASN A 76 -22.13 -8.26 16.06
C ASN A 76 -22.86 -8.97 14.91
N ILE A 77 -22.28 -10.07 14.42
CA ILE A 77 -22.90 -10.93 13.40
C ILE A 77 -23.72 -11.98 14.14
N ASN A 78 -25.04 -11.77 14.22
CA ASN A 78 -25.94 -12.73 14.83
C ASN A 78 -26.22 -13.89 13.85
N GLY A 79 -25.84 -15.10 14.24
CA GLY A 79 -26.22 -16.31 13.52
C GLY A 79 -27.71 -16.65 13.71
N THR A 80 -28.21 -17.62 12.95
CA THR A 80 -29.54 -18.19 13.14
C THR A 80 -29.49 -19.39 14.09
N CYS A 81 -30.53 -19.59 14.91
CA CYS A 81 -30.61 -20.75 15.82
C CYS A 81 -30.93 -22.07 15.09
N VAL A 82 -31.39 -21.99 13.84
CA VAL A 82 -31.77 -23.12 12.99
C VAL A 82 -31.37 -22.84 11.54
N GLY A 83 -31.22 -23.91 10.76
CA GLY A 83 -30.86 -23.84 9.36
C GLY A 83 -29.36 -23.70 9.10
N ALA A 84 -28.99 -23.79 7.82
CA ALA A 84 -27.65 -23.50 7.31
C ALA A 84 -27.79 -22.82 5.94
N GLN A 85 -26.83 -21.97 5.59
CA GLN A 85 -26.71 -21.38 4.26
C GLN A 85 -25.37 -21.82 3.65
N GLY A 86 -25.37 -22.08 2.33
CA GLY A 86 -24.20 -22.59 1.60
C GLY A 86 -24.05 -24.12 1.62
N VAL A 87 -24.61 -24.80 2.63
CA VAL A 87 -24.63 -26.28 2.74
C VAL A 87 -25.98 -26.76 3.28
N ALA A 88 -26.21 -28.08 3.25
CA ALA A 88 -27.41 -28.67 3.82
C ALA A 88 -27.51 -28.39 5.34
N ALA A 89 -28.73 -28.10 5.82
CA ALA A 89 -29.02 -27.85 7.24
C ALA A 89 -29.08 -29.17 8.04
N ASP A 90 -27.97 -29.88 8.05
CA ASP A 90 -27.78 -31.18 8.69
C ASP A 90 -26.53 -31.11 9.57
N PRO A 91 -26.57 -31.55 10.84
CA PRO A 91 -25.42 -31.44 11.75
C PRO A 91 -24.19 -32.26 11.32
N ASP A 92 -24.36 -33.32 10.53
CA ASP A 92 -23.25 -34.11 9.99
C ASP A 92 -22.62 -33.45 8.75
N VAL A 93 -23.29 -32.44 8.16
CA VAL A 93 -22.84 -31.70 6.98
C VAL A 93 -22.40 -30.28 7.32
N ALA A 94 -23.14 -29.54 8.15
CA ALA A 94 -22.88 -28.16 8.55
C ALA A 94 -21.75 -28.07 9.60
N THR A 95 -20.56 -28.50 9.21
CA THR A 95 -19.36 -28.57 10.05
C THR A 95 -18.32 -27.55 9.58
N PHE A 96 -17.39 -27.16 10.47
CA PHE A 96 -16.34 -26.18 10.14
C PHE A 96 -15.51 -26.55 8.89
N PRO A 97 -15.12 -27.82 8.64
CA PRO A 97 -14.37 -28.18 7.45
C PRO A 97 -15.13 -28.01 6.12
N ASN A 98 -16.46 -27.94 6.15
CA ASN A 98 -17.29 -27.79 4.95
C ASN A 98 -17.60 -26.33 4.60
N VAL A 99 -17.03 -25.37 5.33
CA VAL A 99 -17.17 -23.94 5.00
C VAL A 99 -16.40 -23.64 3.70
N ASP A 100 -17.14 -23.20 2.68
CA ASP A 100 -16.57 -22.71 1.43
C ASP A 100 -16.45 -21.18 1.47
N ILE A 101 -15.24 -20.69 1.30
CA ILE A 101 -14.91 -19.25 1.21
C ILE A 101 -14.40 -18.87 -0.18
N GLU A 102 -14.49 -19.78 -1.15
CA GLU A 102 -14.19 -19.48 -2.53
C GLU A 102 -15.18 -18.46 -3.09
N LEU A 103 -14.70 -17.59 -3.98
CA LEU A 103 -15.51 -16.57 -4.62
C LEU A 103 -14.97 -16.25 -6.01
N ARG A 104 -15.74 -15.47 -6.76
CA ARG A 104 -15.31 -14.93 -8.05
C ARG A 104 -15.39 -13.42 -8.07
N LEU A 105 -14.35 -12.79 -8.60
CA LEU A 105 -14.32 -11.35 -8.93
C LEU A 105 -14.22 -11.23 -10.44
N GLY A 106 -15.35 -10.93 -11.09
CA GLY A 106 -15.47 -11.12 -12.54
C GLY A 106 -15.19 -12.57 -12.91
N ASP A 107 -14.22 -12.79 -13.80
CA ASP A 107 -13.83 -14.14 -14.23
C ASP A 107 -12.82 -14.84 -13.32
N ILE A 108 -12.19 -14.11 -12.39
CA ILE A 108 -11.14 -14.63 -11.50
C ILE A 108 -11.75 -15.50 -10.43
N LYS A 109 -11.17 -16.68 -10.23
CA LYS A 109 -11.48 -17.54 -9.09
C LYS A 109 -10.52 -17.24 -7.94
N LEU A 110 -11.05 -17.05 -6.74
CA LEU A 110 -10.28 -16.84 -5.53
C LEU A 110 -10.60 -17.92 -4.51
N ARG A 111 -9.57 -18.44 -3.85
CA ARG A 111 -9.75 -19.40 -2.76
C ARG A 111 -10.23 -18.75 -1.47
N ALA A 112 -10.18 -17.42 -1.39
CA ALA A 112 -10.61 -16.68 -0.21
C ALA A 112 -10.93 -15.20 -0.51
N PRO A 113 -11.78 -14.56 0.30
CA PRO A 113 -12.27 -13.19 0.09
C PRO A 113 -11.28 -12.12 0.56
N TRP A 114 -9.99 -12.31 0.31
CA TRP A 114 -8.96 -11.33 0.62
C TRP A 114 -7.82 -11.40 -0.39
N PHE A 115 -7.14 -10.28 -0.57
CA PHE A 115 -5.94 -10.19 -1.38
C PHE A 115 -5.14 -8.95 -0.97
N THR A 116 -3.90 -8.86 -1.42
CA THR A 116 -3.05 -7.70 -1.18
C THR A 116 -3.33 -6.61 -2.21
N THR A 117 -3.49 -5.37 -1.76
CA THR A 117 -3.76 -4.22 -2.63
C THR A 117 -2.47 -3.60 -3.15
N GLY A 118 -2.57 -2.60 -4.04
CA GLY A 118 -1.44 -2.01 -4.78
C GLY A 118 -0.19 -1.71 -3.95
N LEU A 119 0.81 -2.60 -4.03
CA LEU A 119 2.14 -2.40 -3.47
C LEU A 119 3.01 -1.72 -4.53
N GLY A 120 3.18 -0.40 -4.42
CA GLY A 120 3.82 0.39 -5.48
C GLY A 120 5.36 0.33 -5.50
N SER A 121 5.94 1.45 -5.88
CA SER A 121 7.38 1.69 -6.11
C SER A 121 8.27 1.79 -4.86
N THR A 122 7.71 1.61 -3.66
CA THR A 122 8.48 1.76 -2.42
C THR A 122 9.46 0.61 -2.20
N PHE A 123 10.57 0.87 -1.49
CA PHE A 123 11.58 -0.16 -1.19
C PHE A 123 10.99 -1.32 -0.39
N ILE A 124 10.16 -1.04 0.62
CA ILE A 124 9.52 -2.09 1.43
C ILE A 124 8.65 -3.03 0.59
N ALA A 125 7.92 -2.49 -0.39
CA ALA A 125 7.12 -3.28 -1.33
C ALA A 125 8.00 -4.14 -2.23
N ARG A 126 9.04 -3.55 -2.84
CA ARG A 126 9.97 -4.26 -3.73
C ARG A 126 10.70 -5.39 -3.01
N ASP A 127 11.20 -5.12 -1.81
CA ASP A 127 12.07 -6.03 -1.05
C ASP A 127 11.28 -7.23 -0.49
N ASN A 128 9.98 -7.07 -0.23
CA ASN A 128 9.09 -8.15 0.25
C ASN A 128 8.21 -8.76 -0.85
N TRP A 129 8.31 -8.27 -2.10
CA TRP A 129 7.39 -8.67 -3.17
C TRP A 129 7.39 -10.18 -3.43
N GLU A 130 8.57 -10.82 -3.42
CA GLU A 130 8.70 -12.25 -3.70
C GLU A 130 7.81 -13.11 -2.78
N GLY A 131 7.91 -12.89 -1.47
CA GLY A 131 7.09 -13.61 -0.50
C GLY A 131 5.59 -13.33 -0.64
N VAL A 132 5.23 -12.07 -0.93
CA VAL A 132 3.82 -11.68 -1.13
C VAL A 132 3.24 -12.30 -2.39
N ALA A 133 3.92 -12.19 -3.52
CA ALA A 133 3.44 -12.70 -4.80
C ALA A 133 3.34 -14.22 -4.81
N ILE A 134 4.39 -14.92 -4.35
CA ILE A 134 4.39 -16.38 -4.27
C ILE A 134 3.33 -16.87 -3.29
N GLY A 135 3.21 -16.21 -2.12
CA GLY A 135 2.20 -16.55 -1.12
C GLY A 135 0.77 -16.42 -1.65
N SER A 136 0.46 -15.29 -2.31
CA SER A 136 -0.84 -15.09 -2.96
C SER A 136 -1.11 -16.11 -4.06
N ALA A 137 -0.11 -16.41 -4.91
CA ALA A 137 -0.24 -17.35 -6.02
C ALA A 137 -0.49 -18.79 -5.54
N LEU A 138 0.28 -19.24 -4.54
CA LEU A 138 0.15 -20.56 -3.93
C LEU A 138 -1.19 -20.74 -3.21
N PHE A 139 -1.67 -19.70 -2.53
CA PHE A 139 -2.96 -19.74 -1.87
C PHE A 139 -4.11 -19.63 -2.88
N GLY A 140 -3.92 -18.96 -4.01
CA GLY A 140 -4.98 -18.71 -4.99
C GLY A 140 -5.79 -17.45 -4.68
N THR A 141 -5.14 -16.40 -4.20
CA THR A 141 -5.71 -15.04 -4.07
C THR A 141 -5.02 -14.09 -5.04
N MET A 142 -5.52 -12.85 -5.12
CA MET A 142 -4.91 -11.84 -5.97
C MET A 142 -3.67 -11.20 -5.33
N VAL A 143 -2.90 -10.50 -6.14
CA VAL A 143 -1.82 -9.61 -5.70
C VAL A 143 -1.87 -8.31 -6.50
N GLY A 144 -1.81 -7.17 -5.81
CA GLY A 144 -1.80 -5.85 -6.41
C GLY A 144 -0.39 -5.30 -6.62
N VAL A 145 0.02 -5.09 -7.86
CA VAL A 145 1.14 -4.21 -8.21
C VAL A 145 0.64 -2.77 -8.16
N GLY A 146 1.21 -1.96 -7.28
CA GLY A 146 0.83 -0.56 -7.14
C GLY A 146 1.44 0.35 -8.21
N GLU A 147 1.09 1.64 -8.13
CA GLU A 147 1.54 2.68 -9.05
C GLU A 147 3.08 2.86 -9.15
N ASN A 148 3.49 3.51 -10.23
CA ASN A 148 4.83 4.03 -10.53
C ASN A 148 5.94 2.98 -10.65
N VAL A 149 5.64 1.68 -10.64
CA VAL A 149 6.67 0.63 -10.71
C VAL A 149 7.53 0.78 -11.97
N CYS A 150 6.92 0.90 -13.15
CA CYS A 150 7.65 1.10 -14.41
C CYS A 150 8.38 2.45 -14.44
N GLY A 151 7.71 3.52 -14.03
CA GLY A 151 8.27 4.87 -14.10
C GLY A 151 9.47 5.07 -13.18
N VAL A 152 9.53 4.40 -12.02
CA VAL A 152 10.69 4.48 -11.12
C VAL A 152 11.79 3.48 -11.46
N ASP A 153 11.49 2.41 -12.19
CA ASP A 153 12.43 1.33 -12.46
C ASP A 153 13.68 1.90 -13.17
N PRO A 154 14.88 1.84 -12.55
CA PRO A 154 16.10 2.38 -13.14
C PRO A 154 16.42 1.79 -14.52
N GLU A 155 16.01 0.55 -14.76
CA GLU A 155 16.29 -0.23 -15.96
C GLU A 155 15.12 -0.23 -16.95
N ALA A 156 14.04 0.52 -16.66
CA ALA A 156 12.95 0.68 -17.60
C ALA A 156 13.38 1.44 -18.85
N GLU A 157 12.93 0.93 -20.00
CA GLU A 157 13.19 1.45 -21.33
C GLU A 157 11.92 2.13 -21.86
N PHE A 158 12.12 3.30 -22.46
CA PHE A 158 11.05 4.13 -22.97
C PHE A 158 11.26 4.43 -24.45
N ARG A 159 10.17 4.41 -25.22
CA ARG A 159 10.15 4.86 -26.62
C ARG A 159 9.01 5.84 -26.81
N ASN A 160 9.32 7.04 -27.30
CA ASN A 160 8.33 8.11 -27.48
C ASN A 160 7.54 8.43 -26.19
N GLY A 161 8.21 8.39 -25.04
CA GLY A 161 7.58 8.63 -23.74
C GLY A 161 6.72 7.48 -23.21
N LYS A 162 6.64 6.34 -23.91
CA LYS A 162 5.91 5.14 -23.48
C LYS A 162 6.85 4.05 -23.03
N VAL A 163 6.46 3.29 -22.00
CA VAL A 163 7.20 2.13 -21.52
C VAL A 163 7.16 1.04 -22.57
N ILE A 164 8.33 0.52 -22.93
CA ILE A 164 8.43 -0.67 -23.79
C ILE A 164 9.00 -1.88 -23.03
N ARG A 165 9.65 -1.62 -21.89
CA ARG A 165 10.22 -2.66 -21.03
C ARG A 165 10.41 -2.14 -19.62
N SER A 166 10.06 -2.95 -18.62
CA SER A 166 10.39 -2.70 -17.21
C SER A 166 10.76 -4.02 -16.53
N PRO A 167 12.05 -4.27 -16.26
CA PRO A 167 12.50 -5.47 -15.56
C PRO A 167 11.83 -5.68 -14.21
N GLU A 168 11.56 -4.62 -13.45
CA GLU A 168 10.88 -4.76 -12.16
C GLU A 168 9.42 -5.16 -12.33
N MET A 169 8.69 -4.60 -13.31
CA MET A 169 7.32 -5.01 -13.60
C MET A 169 7.24 -6.46 -14.10
N GLU A 170 8.14 -6.84 -15.03
CA GLU A 170 8.28 -8.21 -15.52
C GLU A 170 8.54 -9.19 -14.37
N ARG A 171 9.50 -8.88 -13.49
CA ARG A 171 9.82 -9.69 -12.30
C ARG A 171 8.58 -9.89 -11.44
N ARG A 172 7.83 -8.81 -11.19
CA ARG A 172 6.68 -8.85 -10.29
C ARG A 172 5.56 -9.75 -10.79
N ILE A 173 5.24 -9.63 -12.07
CA ILE A 173 4.18 -10.40 -12.74
C ILE A 173 4.62 -11.86 -12.90
N ARG A 174 5.85 -12.09 -13.37
CA ARG A 174 6.39 -13.43 -13.59
C ARG A 174 6.40 -14.27 -12.32
N LEU A 175 6.82 -13.69 -11.19
CA LEU A 175 6.84 -14.39 -9.90
C LEU A 175 5.45 -14.89 -9.47
N PHE A 176 4.37 -14.17 -9.78
CA PHE A 176 3.03 -14.67 -9.50
C PHE A 176 2.66 -15.80 -10.47
N GLN A 177 2.86 -15.58 -11.78
CA GLN A 177 2.50 -16.53 -12.84
C GLN A 177 3.23 -17.88 -12.70
N GLU A 178 4.52 -17.87 -12.34
CA GLU A 178 5.33 -19.07 -12.11
C GLU A 178 4.77 -19.98 -11.01
N TRP A 179 4.10 -19.40 -10.01
CA TRP A 179 3.62 -20.11 -8.81
C TRP A 179 2.10 -20.29 -8.77
N GLN A 180 1.38 -19.73 -9.75
CA GLN A 180 -0.06 -19.84 -9.84
C GLN A 180 -0.49 -21.29 -10.02
N ARG A 181 -1.55 -21.70 -9.31
CA ARG A 181 -2.09 -23.06 -9.36
C ARG A 181 -3.57 -23.05 -9.74
N ASP A 182 -3.95 -24.05 -10.53
CA ASP A 182 -5.34 -24.38 -10.85
C ASP A 182 -6.17 -23.22 -11.44
N GLY A 183 -5.51 -22.19 -11.99
CA GLY A 183 -6.16 -20.97 -12.51
C GLY A 183 -6.81 -20.08 -11.43
N TYR A 184 -6.40 -20.21 -10.16
CA TYR A 184 -6.86 -19.33 -9.09
C TYR A 184 -5.95 -18.10 -8.92
N GLY A 185 -6.53 -17.01 -8.43
CA GLY A 185 -5.84 -15.74 -8.22
C GLY A 185 -5.57 -14.99 -9.51
N GLY A 186 -4.93 -13.83 -9.39
CA GLY A 186 -4.55 -12.98 -10.51
C GLY A 186 -3.71 -11.79 -10.05
N VAL A 187 -3.04 -11.15 -11.00
CA VAL A 187 -2.29 -9.91 -10.75
C VAL A 187 -3.14 -8.72 -11.16
N ILE A 188 -3.29 -7.74 -10.26
CA ILE A 188 -3.86 -6.43 -10.58
C ILE A 188 -2.71 -5.47 -10.79
N VAL A 189 -2.69 -4.75 -11.90
CA VAL A 189 -1.76 -3.63 -12.10
C VAL A 189 -2.51 -2.32 -11.93
N GLN A 190 -2.10 -1.55 -10.93
CA GLN A 190 -2.64 -0.24 -10.65
C GLN A 190 -1.88 0.83 -11.44
N GLU A 191 -2.61 1.74 -12.09
CA GLU A 191 -2.04 2.94 -12.69
C GLU A 191 -2.49 4.20 -11.95
N ASN A 192 -1.61 5.20 -11.97
CA ASN A 192 -1.93 6.58 -11.64
C ASN A 192 -1.69 7.51 -12.85
N VAL A 193 -1.79 8.83 -12.64
CA VAL A 193 -1.62 9.82 -13.71
C VAL A 193 -0.25 9.73 -14.41
N GLU A 194 0.82 9.49 -13.66
CA GLU A 194 2.16 9.31 -14.24
C GLU A 194 2.24 8.02 -15.08
N ASP A 195 1.70 6.91 -14.57
CA ASP A 195 1.65 5.63 -15.28
C ASP A 195 0.84 5.73 -16.59
N SER A 196 -0.29 6.43 -16.59
CA SER A 196 -1.09 6.64 -17.81
C SER A 196 -0.32 7.45 -18.88
N ARG A 197 0.48 8.45 -18.46
CA ARG A 197 1.38 9.18 -19.39
C ARG A 197 2.38 8.22 -20.02
N PHE A 198 2.95 7.33 -19.21
CA PHE A 198 3.89 6.29 -19.65
C PHE A 198 3.24 5.14 -20.43
N GLY A 199 1.91 5.05 -20.48
CA GLY A 199 1.20 3.93 -21.10
C GLY A 199 1.52 2.59 -20.43
N THR A 200 1.61 2.62 -19.10
CA THR A 200 1.94 1.43 -18.31
C THR A 200 0.89 0.34 -18.52
N LEU A 201 -0.41 0.67 -18.58
CA LEU A 201 -1.45 -0.33 -18.77
C LEU A 201 -1.38 -0.98 -20.15
N GLU A 202 -1.20 -0.20 -21.21
CA GLU A 202 -1.03 -0.73 -22.56
C GLU A 202 0.16 -1.69 -22.62
N TYR A 203 1.29 -1.32 -22.01
CA TYR A 203 2.46 -2.19 -21.90
C TYR A 203 2.14 -3.51 -21.17
N VAL A 204 1.55 -3.47 -19.98
CA VAL A 204 1.32 -4.71 -19.21
C VAL A 204 0.22 -5.59 -19.79
N ILE A 205 -0.80 -5.00 -20.43
CA ILE A 205 -1.87 -5.74 -21.11
C ILE A 205 -1.30 -6.42 -22.35
N GLU A 206 -0.66 -5.66 -23.24
CA GLU A 206 -0.21 -6.17 -24.54
C GLU A 206 1.02 -7.08 -24.44
N GLN A 207 1.96 -6.76 -23.57
CA GLN A 207 3.26 -7.44 -23.51
C GLN A 207 3.35 -8.47 -22.39
N LEU A 208 2.66 -8.23 -21.26
CA LEU A 208 2.76 -9.09 -20.07
C LEU A 208 1.48 -9.89 -19.78
N GLY A 209 0.44 -9.72 -20.60
CA GLY A 209 -0.80 -10.50 -20.53
C GLY A 209 -1.63 -10.23 -19.28
N ILE A 210 -1.57 -9.01 -18.74
CA ILE A 210 -2.39 -8.63 -17.58
C ILE A 210 -3.83 -8.39 -18.01
N GLU A 211 -4.76 -9.07 -17.33
CA GLU A 211 -6.20 -8.98 -17.59
C GLU A 211 -6.92 -8.04 -16.61
N PHE A 212 -6.31 -7.74 -15.47
CA PHE A 212 -6.92 -6.94 -14.40
C PHE A 212 -6.09 -5.70 -14.09
N VAL A 213 -6.74 -4.56 -14.22
CA VAL A 213 -6.13 -3.25 -14.03
C VAL A 213 -6.95 -2.43 -13.05
N GLU A 214 -6.29 -1.55 -12.31
CA GLU A 214 -6.92 -0.64 -11.37
C GLU A 214 -6.55 0.80 -11.71
N ILE A 215 -7.57 1.66 -11.92
CA ILE A 215 -7.36 3.09 -12.11
C ILE A 215 -7.40 3.77 -10.75
N LYS A 216 -6.25 4.24 -10.28
CA LYS A 216 -6.13 4.88 -8.97
C LYS A 216 -6.37 6.38 -9.07
N TRP A 217 -7.54 6.81 -8.60
CA TRP A 217 -7.90 8.23 -8.48
C TRP A 217 -7.28 8.92 -7.25
N GLY A 218 -6.98 8.16 -6.20
CA GLY A 218 -6.43 8.68 -4.95
C GLY A 218 -6.13 7.54 -3.97
N GLN A 219 -5.60 7.87 -2.79
CA GLN A 219 -5.40 6.90 -1.71
C GLN A 219 -5.82 7.51 -0.37
N GLY A 220 -6.43 6.74 0.52
CA GLY A 220 -6.92 7.28 1.80
C GLY A 220 -5.85 7.87 2.72
N ALA A 221 -4.57 7.61 2.46
CA ALA A 221 -3.46 8.25 3.18
C ALA A 221 -3.17 9.68 2.70
N LYS A 222 -3.48 9.99 1.43
CA LYS A 222 -3.18 11.27 0.78
C LYS A 222 -3.96 11.43 -0.54
N ASP A 223 -4.50 12.62 -0.75
CA ASP A 223 -5.26 12.96 -1.96
C ASP A 223 -4.35 13.49 -3.09
N ILE A 224 -3.11 13.00 -3.15
CA ILE A 224 -2.08 13.36 -4.13
C ILE A 224 -1.40 12.10 -4.67
N GLY A 225 -0.57 12.25 -5.71
CA GLY A 225 0.17 11.15 -6.33
C GLY A 225 1.18 10.46 -5.42
N GLY A 226 1.80 9.39 -5.94
CA GLY A 226 2.86 8.64 -5.27
C GLY A 226 4.04 9.53 -4.85
N GLU A 227 4.63 9.25 -3.70
CA GLU A 227 5.80 9.98 -3.21
C GLU A 227 6.83 8.99 -2.69
N ILE A 228 8.07 9.18 -3.11
CA ILE A 228 9.20 8.41 -2.63
C ILE A 228 10.38 9.34 -2.34
N LYS A 229 11.09 9.05 -1.24
CA LYS A 229 12.40 9.61 -0.97
C LYS A 229 13.48 8.80 -1.68
N LEU A 230 14.28 9.49 -2.48
CA LEU A 230 15.38 8.90 -3.24
C LEU A 230 16.68 8.87 -2.43
N PRO A 231 17.54 7.85 -2.63
CA PRO A 231 18.78 7.71 -1.87
C PRO A 231 19.91 8.60 -2.39
N ASP A 232 19.88 9.00 -3.67
CA ASP A 232 20.97 9.72 -4.33
C ASP A 232 20.49 10.66 -5.45
N ILE A 233 21.40 11.56 -5.84
CA ILE A 233 21.20 12.60 -6.86
C ILE A 233 21.06 12.02 -8.28
N LYS A 234 21.69 10.88 -8.58
CA LYS A 234 21.63 10.26 -9.91
C LYS A 234 20.22 9.77 -10.19
N ARG A 235 19.59 9.13 -9.19
CA ARG A 235 18.19 8.72 -9.22
C ARG A 235 17.25 9.92 -9.31
N ALA A 236 17.55 11.00 -8.59
CA ALA A 236 16.78 12.24 -8.66
C ALA A 236 16.77 12.83 -10.07
N LYS A 237 17.94 12.97 -10.72
CA LYS A 237 18.05 13.44 -12.11
C LYS A 237 17.32 12.52 -13.08
N GLN A 238 17.49 11.21 -12.95
CA GLN A 238 16.80 10.23 -13.80
C GLN A 238 15.27 10.38 -13.75
N LEU A 239 14.68 10.54 -12.57
CA LEU A 239 13.22 10.72 -12.47
C LEU A 239 12.79 12.09 -12.98
N LYS A 240 13.58 13.15 -12.75
CA LYS A 240 13.33 14.47 -13.31
C LYS A 240 13.30 14.44 -14.84
N ASP A 241 14.26 13.75 -15.47
CA ASP A 241 14.33 13.58 -16.93
C ASP A 241 13.14 12.79 -17.48
N ARG A 242 12.54 11.91 -16.68
CA ARG A 242 11.30 11.19 -16.98
C ARG A 242 10.03 12.01 -16.75
N GLY A 243 10.14 13.27 -16.33
CA GLY A 243 9.01 14.18 -16.11
C GLY A 243 8.40 14.11 -14.72
N TYR A 244 9.04 13.45 -13.75
CA TYR A 244 8.61 13.50 -12.36
C TYR A 244 8.94 14.84 -11.71
N ILE A 245 8.11 15.22 -10.74
CA ILE A 245 8.42 16.32 -9.83
C ILE A 245 9.43 15.82 -8.80
N VAL A 246 10.57 16.48 -8.72
CA VAL A 246 11.65 16.16 -7.78
C VAL A 246 11.93 17.38 -6.92
N PHE A 247 11.94 17.18 -5.60
CA PHE A 247 12.20 18.25 -4.63
C PHE A 247 13.27 17.85 -3.59
N PRO A 248 14.31 18.68 -3.39
CA PRO A 248 14.68 19.85 -4.19
C PRO A 248 15.05 19.46 -5.63
N ASP A 249 15.05 20.43 -6.54
CA ASP A 249 15.49 20.23 -7.92
C ASP A 249 16.97 19.75 -7.92
N PRO A 250 17.30 18.60 -8.55
CA PRO A 250 18.59 17.93 -8.40
C PRO A 250 19.74 18.43 -9.30
#